data_AF-F2S8R5-F1
#
_entry.id   AF-F2S8R5-F1
#
_cell.length_a   1.000
_cell.length_b   1.000
_cell.length_c   1.000
_cell.angle_alpha   90.00
_cell.angle_beta   90.00
_cell.angle_gamma   90.00
#
_symmetry.space_group_name_H-M   'P 1'
#
loop_
_entity.id
_entity.type
_entity.pdbx_description
1 polymer ?
#
loop_
_entity_poly.entity_id
_entity_poly.type
_entity_poly.pdbx_seq_one_letter_code
_entity_poly.pdbx_strand_id
1 'polypeptide(L)'
;MSGAEAGLVLGLISSIITIIQSTYQVYEAVDDAKGLPTNFKKSAAKLPLISKLLEDAEKPTLDNCKLQATRLHELFTKVMPEEDDSRLDRYVKAARTIGKGGRIEELVKRILDDLQLIATKFPEVMTPRSKEQLAKAIEDMAKLEPSLPDGFENAPAFTHYGSGAQNNNMGGGTQNYNNSTGNQNNGPGQQYIGINHIGTPPKSQESS
;
A
#
# COMPACT_ATOMS: atom_id res chain seq x y z
N MET A 1 41.99 -1.02 -0.10
CA MET A 1 40.87 -0.30 0.56
C MET A 1 41.43 0.40 1.78
N SER A 2 41.34 1.73 1.82
CA SER A 2 41.83 2.55 2.93
C SER A 2 41.00 2.32 4.20
N GLY A 3 41.57 2.51 5.39
CA GLY A 3 40.83 2.46 6.65
C GLY A 3 39.62 3.40 6.69
N ALA A 4 39.68 4.52 5.95
CA ALA A 4 38.56 5.45 5.80
C ALA A 4 37.42 4.87 4.93
N GLU A 5 37.75 4.15 3.85
CA GLU A 5 36.78 3.49 2.98
C GLU A 5 36.08 2.32 3.69
N ALA A 6 36.80 1.61 4.55
CA ALA A 6 36.23 0.56 5.39
C ALA A 6 35.20 1.09 6.41
N GLY A 7 35.48 2.23 7.04
CA GLY A 7 34.59 2.84 8.04
C GLY A 7 33.31 3.41 7.44
N LEU A 8 33.40 4.06 6.27
CA LEU A 8 32.23 4.58 5.55
C LEU A 8 31.22 3.49 5.20
N VAL A 9 31.71 2.30 4.84
CA VAL A 9 30.87 1.20 4.42
C VAL A 9 30.16 0.52 5.59
N LEU A 10 30.87 0.30 6.70
CA LEU A 10 30.26 -0.23 7.94
C LEU A 10 29.21 0.74 8.50
N GLY A 11 29.47 2.06 8.44
CA GLY A 11 28.50 3.07 8.84
C GLY A 11 27.22 3.04 7.99
N LEU A 12 27.35 2.74 6.70
CA LEU A 12 26.20 2.66 5.80
C LEU A 12 25.36 1.41 6.03
N ILE A 13 25.98 0.24 6.24
CA ILE A 13 25.29 -1.00 6.62
C ILE A 13 24.52 -0.81 7.94
N SER A 14 25.19 -0.24 8.96
CA SER A 14 24.56 0.06 10.25
C SER A 14 23.36 0.99 10.10
N SER A 15 23.46 2.03 9.26
CA SER A 15 22.34 2.92 8.97
C SER A 15 21.14 2.19 8.36
N ILE A 16 21.35 1.22 7.47
CA ILE A 16 20.25 0.48 6.84
C ILE A 16 19.60 -0.49 7.83
N ILE A 17 20.41 -1.17 8.64
CA ILE A 17 19.92 -2.01 9.74
C ILE A 17 19.02 -1.19 10.66
N THR A 18 19.48 -0.01 11.10
CA THR A 18 18.69 0.89 11.95
C THR A 18 17.37 1.29 11.29
N ILE A 19 17.37 1.62 9.99
CA ILE A 19 16.14 1.97 9.26
C ILE A 19 15.16 0.79 9.23
N ILE A 20 15.64 -0.42 8.95
CA ILE A 20 14.78 -1.62 8.87
C ILE A 20 14.24 -2.01 10.24
N GLN A 21 15.07 -1.96 11.28
CA GLN A 21 14.64 -2.19 12.66
C GLN A 21 13.62 -1.14 13.10
N SER A 22 13.85 0.14 12.82
CA SER A 22 12.90 1.21 13.13
C SER A 22 11.58 1.02 12.39
N THR A 23 11.63 0.60 11.11
CA THR A 23 10.44 0.27 10.32
C THR A 23 9.65 -0.87 10.94
N TYR A 24 10.34 -1.92 11.38
CA TYR A 24 9.71 -3.06 12.05
C TYR A 24 9.10 -2.67 13.41
N GLN A 25 9.76 -1.79 14.18
CA GLN A 25 9.20 -1.25 15.43
C GLN A 25 7.92 -0.45 15.19
N VAL A 26 7.86 0.37 14.13
CA VAL A 26 6.66 1.09 13.72
C VAL A 26 5.51 0.12 13.38
N TYR A 27 5.83 -1.03 12.78
CA TYR A 27 4.85 -2.08 12.50
C TYR A 27 4.37 -2.80 13.77
N GLU A 28 5.28 -3.21 14.66
CA GLU A 28 4.95 -3.93 15.89
C GLU A 28 4.22 -3.07 16.92
N ALA A 29 4.42 -1.74 16.90
CA ALA A 29 3.72 -0.81 17.79
C ALA A 29 2.20 -0.75 17.53
N VAL A 30 1.72 -1.35 16.44
CA VAL A 30 0.30 -1.41 16.09
C VAL A 30 -0.21 -2.83 16.33
N ASP A 31 -1.04 -2.99 17.36
CA ASP A 31 -1.62 -4.28 17.77
C ASP A 31 -2.47 -4.95 16.67
N ASP A 32 -2.94 -4.18 15.67
CA ASP A 32 -3.73 -4.73 14.59
C ASP A 32 -3.54 -4.01 13.25
N ALA A 33 -2.77 -4.62 12.35
CA ALA A 33 -2.67 -4.25 10.94
C ALA A 33 -3.97 -4.58 10.14
N LYS A 34 -5.15 -4.60 10.78
CA LYS A 34 -6.46 -4.77 10.15
C LYS A 34 -6.65 -3.76 9.03
N GLY A 35 -7.30 -4.22 7.96
CA GLY A 35 -7.52 -3.43 6.75
C GLY A 35 -6.36 -3.42 5.75
N LEU A 36 -5.17 -3.89 6.12
CA LEU A 36 -4.06 -4.00 5.17
C LEU A 36 -4.08 -5.32 4.38
N PRO A 37 -3.65 -5.31 3.10
CA PRO A 37 -3.56 -6.53 2.29
C PRO A 37 -2.70 -7.60 2.95
N THR A 38 -3.05 -8.87 2.75
CA THR A 38 -2.29 -10.01 3.31
C THR A 38 -0.82 -9.95 2.92
N ASN A 39 -0.51 -9.54 1.68
CA ASN A 39 0.86 -9.48 1.20
C ASN A 39 1.66 -8.34 1.84
N PHE A 40 0.99 -7.27 2.29
CA PHE A 40 1.63 -6.25 3.13
C PHE A 40 2.19 -6.86 4.42
N LYS A 41 1.36 -7.65 5.11
CA LYS A 41 1.74 -8.33 6.36
C LYS A 41 2.86 -9.35 6.12
N LYS A 42 2.76 -10.14 5.05
CA LYS A 42 3.79 -11.12 4.67
C LYS A 42 5.14 -10.45 4.36
N SER A 43 5.14 -9.31 3.69
CA SER A 43 6.35 -8.53 3.42
C SER A 43 6.93 -7.91 4.69
N ALA A 44 6.09 -7.35 5.57
CA ALA A 44 6.51 -6.82 6.87
C ALA A 44 7.20 -7.88 7.74
N ALA A 45 6.72 -9.13 7.70
CA ALA A 45 7.32 -10.24 8.44
C ALA A 45 8.75 -10.63 7.96
N LYS A 46 9.21 -10.12 6.80
CA LYS A 46 10.58 -10.35 6.31
C LYS A 46 11.60 -9.33 6.84
N LEU A 47 11.16 -8.20 7.40
CA LEU A 47 12.06 -7.13 7.86
C LEU A 47 13.10 -7.61 8.89
N PRO A 48 12.75 -8.44 9.90
CA PRO A 48 13.75 -8.94 10.85
C PRO A 48 14.83 -9.81 10.19
N LEU A 49 14.46 -10.57 9.17
CA LEU A 49 15.43 -11.39 8.42
C LEU A 49 16.38 -10.49 7.61
N ILE A 50 15.86 -9.44 6.97
CA ILE A 50 16.69 -8.51 6.20
C ILE A 50 17.70 -7.78 7.09
N SER A 51 17.29 -7.38 8.29
CA SER A 51 18.20 -6.81 9.30
C SER A 51 19.38 -7.76 9.58
N LYS A 52 19.11 -9.04 9.82
CA LYS A 52 20.16 -10.05 10.06
C LYS A 52 21.06 -10.27 8.85
N LEU A 53 20.50 -10.30 7.65
CA LEU A 53 21.29 -10.45 6.42
C LEU A 53 22.21 -9.25 6.17
N LEU A 54 21.80 -8.04 6.55
CA LEU A 54 22.65 -6.86 6.51
C LEU A 54 23.75 -6.90 7.58
N GLU A 55 23.46 -7.40 8.78
CA GLU A 55 24.47 -7.59 9.84
C GLU A 55 25.58 -8.54 9.39
N ASP A 56 25.22 -9.59 8.65
CA ASP A 56 26.17 -10.57 8.14
C ASP A 56 27.06 -10.02 7.01
N ALA A 57 26.68 -8.89 6.35
CA ALA A 57 27.33 -8.35 5.15
C ALA A 57 28.54 -7.42 5.43
N GLU A 58 29.77 -7.82 5.09
CA GLU A 58 30.97 -6.95 5.12
C GLU A 58 31.34 -6.31 3.74
N LYS A 59 30.80 -5.12 3.41
CA LYS A 59 31.23 -4.15 2.34
C LYS A 59 30.97 -4.49 0.84
N PRO A 60 30.88 -3.53 -0.13
CA PRO A 60 30.42 -2.12 -0.18
C PRO A 60 29.24 -1.82 -1.17
N THR A 61 28.79 -0.54 -1.15
CA THR A 61 27.76 0.16 -1.97
C THR A 61 26.33 -0.38 -1.89
N LEU A 62 25.72 -0.12 -0.74
CA LEU A 62 24.30 -0.33 -0.45
C LEU A 62 23.48 0.97 -0.63
N ASP A 63 23.93 1.95 -1.41
CA ASP A 63 23.18 3.23 -1.57
C ASP A 63 21.76 3.00 -2.09
N ASN A 64 21.60 2.05 -3.03
CA ASN A 64 20.29 1.65 -3.52
C ASN A 64 19.47 0.97 -2.40
N CYS A 65 20.09 0.08 -1.63
CA CYS A 65 19.43 -0.59 -0.50
C CYS A 65 19.00 0.41 0.57
N LYS A 66 19.82 1.43 0.86
CA LYS A 66 19.49 2.55 1.75
C LYS A 66 18.32 3.35 1.23
N LEU A 67 18.29 3.65 -0.07
CA LEU A 67 17.16 4.34 -0.70
C LEU A 67 15.87 3.51 -0.56
N GLN A 68 15.92 2.20 -0.85
CA GLN A 68 14.74 1.33 -0.70
C GLN A 68 14.30 1.20 0.76
N ALA A 69 15.25 1.04 1.69
CA ALA A 69 14.95 0.98 3.12
C ALA A 69 14.33 2.28 3.63
N THR A 70 14.79 3.43 3.16
CA THR A 70 14.22 4.75 3.50
C THR A 70 12.79 4.87 2.98
N ARG A 71 12.53 4.48 1.71
CA ARG A 71 11.18 4.44 1.14
C ARG A 71 10.25 3.50 1.90
N LEU A 72 10.77 2.36 2.35
CA LEU A 72 10.04 1.40 3.16
C LEU A 72 9.69 2.01 4.53
N HIS A 73 10.62 2.72 5.16
CA HIS A 73 10.35 3.44 6.40
C HIS A 73 9.30 4.54 6.25
N GLU A 74 9.41 5.36 5.19
CA GLU A 74 8.41 6.37 4.84
C GLU A 74 7.03 5.77 4.58
N LEU A 75 6.98 4.59 3.96
CA LEU A 75 5.73 3.87 3.76
C LEU A 75 5.09 3.50 5.11
N PHE A 76 5.83 2.87 6.02
CA PHE A 76 5.27 2.43 7.31
C PHE A 76 4.87 3.60 8.20
N THR A 77 5.70 4.65 8.27
CA THR A 77 5.39 5.85 9.06
C THR A 77 4.14 6.57 8.58
N LYS A 78 3.79 6.49 7.29
CA LYS A 78 2.54 7.03 6.75
C LYS A 78 1.35 6.08 6.91
N VAL A 79 1.57 4.76 6.93
CA VAL A 79 0.47 3.78 6.96
C VAL A 79 0.00 3.48 8.39
N MET A 80 0.93 3.39 9.33
CA MET A 80 0.66 2.87 10.67
C MET A 80 -0.11 3.78 11.63
N PRO A 81 0.09 5.12 11.65
CA PRO A 81 -0.62 6.01 12.57
C PRO A 81 -2.14 5.83 12.53
N GLU A 82 -2.80 6.06 13.67
CA GLU A 82 -4.25 6.16 13.74
C GLU A 82 -4.67 7.57 13.30
N GLU A 83 -5.29 7.65 12.13
CA GLU A 83 -5.83 8.88 11.54
C GLU A 83 -7.22 8.57 10.97
N ASP A 84 -7.95 9.62 10.55
CA ASP A 84 -9.33 9.54 10.07
C ASP A 84 -9.51 8.63 8.84
N ASP A 85 -8.49 8.52 7.99
CA ASP A 85 -8.52 7.63 6.82
C ASP A 85 -8.45 6.14 7.22
N SER A 86 -8.82 5.23 6.30
CA SER A 86 -8.51 3.82 6.49
C SER A 86 -7.00 3.56 6.31
N ARG A 87 -6.46 2.53 6.97
CA ARG A 87 -5.06 2.09 6.76
C ARG A 87 -4.78 1.71 5.31
N LEU A 88 -5.78 1.17 4.59
CA LEU A 88 -5.67 0.86 3.17
C LEU A 88 -5.53 2.12 2.32
N ASP A 89 -6.34 3.15 2.59
CA ASP A 89 -6.25 4.43 1.88
C ASP A 89 -4.90 5.11 2.12
N ARG A 90 -4.41 5.08 3.37
CA ARG A 90 -3.05 5.55 3.70
C ARG A 90 -1.99 4.76 2.94
N TYR A 91 -2.13 3.43 2.83
CA TYR A 91 -1.21 2.61 2.05
C TYR A 91 -1.21 2.99 0.57
N VAL A 92 -2.38 3.16 -0.04
CA VAL A 92 -2.50 3.59 -1.44
C VAL A 92 -1.84 4.95 -1.64
N LYS A 93 -2.12 5.93 -0.77
CA LYS A 93 -1.52 7.28 -0.83
C LYS A 93 0.00 7.25 -0.68
N ALA A 94 0.51 6.49 0.30
CA ALA A 94 1.94 6.38 0.57
C ALA A 94 2.69 5.67 -0.56
N ALA A 95 2.19 4.51 -1.01
CA ALA A 95 2.75 3.78 -2.14
C ALA A 95 2.74 4.62 -3.42
N ARG A 96 1.67 5.37 -3.66
CA ARG A 96 1.56 6.27 -4.81
C ARG A 96 2.55 7.42 -4.78
N THR A 97 2.83 7.97 -3.59
CA THR A 97 3.85 9.01 -3.42
C THR A 97 5.23 8.48 -3.82
N ILE A 98 5.51 7.20 -3.58
CA ILE A 98 6.73 6.52 -4.03
C ILE A 98 6.70 6.26 -5.54
N GLY A 99 5.52 6.05 -6.12
CA GLY A 99 5.30 5.86 -7.55
C GLY A 99 5.47 4.41 -7.98
N LYS A 100 5.95 4.19 -9.22
CA LYS A 100 6.18 2.84 -9.75
C LYS A 100 7.16 2.09 -8.86
N GLY A 101 6.76 0.94 -8.33
CA GLY A 101 7.56 0.22 -7.35
C GLY A 101 7.29 0.58 -5.90
N GLY A 102 6.25 1.36 -5.61
CA GLY A 102 5.86 1.76 -4.27
C GLY A 102 5.12 0.69 -3.48
N ARG A 103 4.82 -0.46 -4.11
CA ARG A 103 4.26 -1.61 -3.39
C ARG A 103 5.30 -2.15 -2.41
N ILE A 104 4.85 -2.53 -1.22
CA ILE A 104 5.73 -3.01 -0.15
C ILE A 104 6.55 -4.23 -0.59
N GLU A 105 5.94 -5.18 -1.30
CA GLU A 105 6.63 -6.37 -1.81
C GLU A 105 7.74 -6.03 -2.81
N GLU A 106 7.57 -4.96 -3.59
CA GLU A 106 8.57 -4.51 -4.57
C GLU A 106 9.74 -3.80 -3.89
N LEU A 107 9.48 -3.00 -2.85
CA LEU A 107 10.52 -2.39 -2.03
C LEU A 107 11.34 -3.45 -1.30
N VAL A 108 10.68 -4.41 -0.66
CA VAL A 108 11.34 -5.53 0.03
C VAL A 108 12.14 -6.38 -0.96
N LYS A 109 11.58 -6.71 -2.13
CA LYS A 109 12.29 -7.48 -3.16
C LYS A 109 13.55 -6.77 -3.64
N ARG A 110 13.50 -5.47 -3.90
CA ARG A 110 14.70 -4.71 -4.33
C ARG A 110 15.80 -4.71 -3.27
N ILE A 111 15.45 -4.63 -1.99
CA ILE A 111 16.43 -4.75 -0.90
C ILE A 111 17.10 -6.14 -0.94
N LEU A 112 16.32 -7.20 -1.13
CA LEU A 112 16.85 -8.57 -1.25
C LEU A 112 17.71 -8.75 -2.52
N ASP A 113 17.30 -8.17 -3.65
CA ASP A 113 18.07 -8.21 -4.90
C ASP A 113 19.40 -7.46 -4.74
N ASP A 114 19.40 -6.30 -4.06
CA ASP A 114 20.63 -5.56 -3.72
C ASP A 114 21.56 -6.40 -2.83
N LEU A 115 21.01 -7.12 -1.84
CA LEU A 115 21.77 -8.05 -0.99
C LEU A 115 22.37 -9.21 -1.81
N GLN A 116 21.62 -9.75 -2.79
CA GLN A 116 22.10 -10.83 -3.65
C GLN A 116 23.24 -10.37 -4.56
N LEU A 117 23.14 -9.15 -5.09
CA LEU A 117 24.20 -8.55 -5.89
C LEU A 117 25.50 -8.43 -5.08
N ILE A 118 25.39 -8.03 -3.82
CA ILE A 118 26.53 -7.94 -2.90
C ILE A 118 27.12 -9.32 -2.62
N ALA A 119 26.29 -10.30 -2.26
CA ALA A 119 26.73 -11.66 -1.99
C ALA A 119 27.41 -12.34 -3.20
N THR A 120 27.07 -11.90 -4.42
CA THR A 120 27.66 -12.38 -5.66
C THR A 120 28.99 -11.67 -5.96
N LYS A 121 29.05 -10.35 -5.77
CA LYS A 121 30.28 -9.56 -6.01
C LYS A 121 31.36 -9.82 -4.95
N PHE A 122 30.96 -10.10 -3.72
CA PHE A 122 31.83 -10.31 -2.57
C PHE A 122 31.39 -11.57 -1.82
N PRO A 123 31.70 -12.77 -2.32
CA PRO A 123 31.19 -14.03 -1.75
C PRO A 123 31.63 -14.28 -0.30
N GLU A 124 32.70 -13.66 0.17
CA GLU A 124 33.21 -13.72 1.54
C GLU A 124 32.34 -12.97 2.56
N VAL A 125 31.47 -12.07 2.10
CA VAL A 125 30.70 -11.16 2.95
C VAL A 125 29.43 -11.78 3.50
N MET A 126 29.11 -13.02 3.15
CA MET A 126 27.94 -13.71 3.69
C MET A 126 28.26 -15.17 3.90
N THR A 127 27.80 -15.71 5.03
CA THR A 127 27.91 -17.15 5.29
C THR A 127 27.08 -17.96 4.29
N PRO A 128 27.41 -19.24 4.03
CA PRO A 128 26.58 -20.11 3.19
C PRO A 128 25.11 -20.16 3.64
N ARG A 129 24.87 -20.17 4.96
CA ARG A 129 23.54 -20.14 5.55
C ARG A 129 22.78 -18.84 5.23
N SER A 130 23.46 -17.68 5.32
CA SER A 130 22.86 -16.39 4.99
C SER A 130 22.48 -16.32 3.51
N LYS A 131 23.29 -16.89 2.62
CA LYS A 131 23.01 -17.00 1.18
C LYS A 131 21.77 -17.87 0.90
N GLU A 132 21.62 -19.00 1.57
CA GLU A 132 20.43 -19.85 1.46
C GLU A 132 19.17 -19.12 1.95
N GLN A 133 19.26 -18.43 3.08
CA GLN A 133 18.14 -17.66 3.62
C GLN A 133 17.74 -16.49 2.71
N LEU A 134 18.72 -15.82 2.10
CA LEU A 134 18.50 -14.78 1.11
C LEU A 134 17.81 -15.32 -0.15
N ALA A 135 18.30 -16.43 -0.70
CA ALA A 135 17.68 -17.07 -1.86
C ALA A 135 16.22 -17.45 -1.60
N LYS A 136 15.94 -18.04 -0.43
CA LYS A 136 14.58 -18.38 -0.01
C LYS A 136 13.70 -17.13 0.16
N ALA A 137 14.22 -16.05 0.74
CA ALA A 137 13.48 -14.81 0.89
C ALA A 137 13.10 -14.21 -0.47
N ILE A 138 14.01 -14.23 -1.45
CA ILE A 138 13.74 -13.77 -2.82
C ILE A 138 12.66 -14.63 -3.47
N GLU A 139 12.74 -15.96 -3.34
CA GLU A 139 11.74 -16.89 -3.86
C GLU A 139 10.35 -16.66 -3.24
N ASP A 140 10.30 -16.50 -1.91
CA ASP A 140 9.05 -16.21 -1.20
C ASP A 140 8.42 -14.90 -1.69
N MET A 141 9.25 -13.88 -1.94
CA MET A 141 8.78 -12.59 -2.43
C MET A 141 8.32 -12.64 -3.89
N ALA A 142 8.94 -13.48 -4.73
CA ALA A 142 8.55 -13.66 -6.12
C ALA A 142 7.19 -14.36 -6.27
N LYS A 143 6.75 -15.12 -5.26
CA LYS A 143 5.46 -15.82 -5.24
C LYS A 143 4.30 -14.96 -4.70
N LEU A 144 4.56 -13.75 -4.20
CA LEU A 144 3.49 -12.89 -3.71
C LEU A 144 2.73 -12.28 -4.88
N GLU A 145 1.40 -12.32 -4.79
CA GLU A 145 0.54 -11.53 -5.66
C GLU A 145 0.71 -10.03 -5.36
N PRO A 146 0.44 -9.14 -6.32
CA PRO A 146 0.50 -7.70 -6.09
C PRO A 146 -0.42 -7.26 -4.94
N SER A 147 0.10 -6.45 -4.01
CA SER A 147 -0.68 -5.92 -2.89
C SER A 147 -1.58 -4.74 -3.28
N LEU A 148 -1.29 -4.12 -4.43
CA LEU A 148 -2.08 -3.06 -5.07
C LEU A 148 -2.25 -3.39 -6.56
N PRO A 149 -3.39 -2.99 -7.17
CA PRO A 149 -3.66 -3.24 -8.59
C PRO A 149 -2.62 -2.55 -9.48
N ASP A 150 -2.46 -3.07 -10.70
CA ASP A 150 -1.58 -2.43 -11.67
C ASP A 150 -2.09 -1.04 -12.04
N GLY A 151 -1.16 -0.08 -12.18
CA GLY A 151 -1.48 1.32 -12.45
C GLY A 151 -2.00 2.10 -11.24
N PHE A 152 -1.91 1.55 -10.01
CA PHE A 152 -2.29 2.26 -8.77
C PHE A 152 -1.62 3.64 -8.64
N GLU A 153 -0.41 3.80 -9.17
CA GLU A 153 0.35 5.05 -9.16
C GLU A 153 -0.34 6.15 -9.99
N ASN A 154 -1.12 5.75 -11.00
CA ASN A 154 -1.84 6.62 -11.92
C ASN A 154 -3.35 6.70 -11.64
N ALA A 155 -3.87 5.93 -10.67
CA ALA A 155 -5.31 5.87 -10.39
C ALA A 155 -5.86 7.27 -10.05
N PRO A 156 -6.84 7.86 -10.75
CA PRO A 156 -7.25 9.24 -10.52
C PRO A 156 -7.55 9.54 -9.03
N ALA A 157 -6.99 10.64 -8.52
CA ALA A 157 -7.28 11.14 -7.18
C ALA A 157 -8.46 12.09 -7.27
N PHE A 158 -9.49 11.85 -6.47
CA PHE A 158 -10.66 12.72 -6.40
C PHE A 158 -10.64 13.44 -5.06
N THR A 159 -10.71 14.76 -5.10
CA THR A 159 -10.84 15.61 -3.92
C THR A 159 -12.15 16.38 -4.02
N HIS A 160 -12.87 16.49 -2.90
CA HIS A 160 -14.12 17.24 -2.83
C HIS A 160 -14.04 18.22 -1.66
N TYR A 161 -13.98 19.51 -1.97
CA TYR A 161 -13.85 20.59 -0.98
C TYR A 161 -15.20 21.27 -0.66
N GLY A 162 -16.32 20.70 -1.14
CA GLY A 162 -17.68 21.22 -0.94
C GLY A 162 -18.54 20.32 -0.05
N SER A 163 -19.77 20.76 0.23
CA SER A 163 -20.79 19.94 0.87
C SER A 163 -21.60 19.19 -0.18
N GLY A 164 -21.79 17.87 -0.02
CA GLY A 164 -22.55 17.05 -0.96
C GLY A 164 -21.87 15.70 -1.22
N ALA A 165 -22.55 14.81 -1.95
CA ALA A 165 -21.99 13.51 -2.30
C ALA A 165 -21.04 13.61 -3.49
N GLN A 166 -19.89 12.96 -3.38
CA GLN A 166 -18.96 12.75 -4.48
C GLN A 166 -19.12 11.32 -5.00
N ASN A 167 -19.71 11.19 -6.18
CA ASN A 167 -20.05 9.90 -6.78
C ASN A 167 -19.05 9.57 -7.90
N ASN A 168 -17.96 8.86 -7.57
CA ASN A 168 -16.91 8.52 -8.54
C ASN A 168 -17.08 7.09 -9.06
N ASN A 169 -17.25 6.93 -10.37
CA ASN A 169 -17.24 5.63 -11.03
C ASN A 169 -15.89 5.33 -11.64
N MET A 170 -15.29 4.20 -11.28
CA MET A 170 -13.97 3.79 -11.76
C MET A 170 -14.03 2.58 -12.71
N GLY A 171 -15.24 2.13 -13.09
CA GLY A 171 -15.47 1.00 -14.00
C GLY A 171 -16.38 1.36 -15.18
N GLY A 172 -16.56 0.41 -16.10
CA GLY A 172 -17.38 0.59 -17.31
C GLY A 172 -18.89 0.40 -17.14
N GLY A 173 -19.38 0.23 -15.91
CA GLY A 173 -20.80 -0.02 -15.63
C GLY A 173 -21.64 1.25 -15.49
N THR A 174 -22.95 1.11 -15.65
CA THR A 174 -23.93 2.18 -15.39
C THR A 174 -23.99 2.50 -13.90
N GLN A 175 -23.96 3.78 -13.55
CA GLN A 175 -24.17 4.26 -12.19
C GLN A 175 -25.45 5.08 -12.11
N ASN A 176 -26.27 4.77 -11.11
CA ASN A 176 -27.53 5.46 -10.84
C ASN A 176 -27.50 5.97 -9.40
N TYR A 177 -27.47 7.30 -9.21
CA TYR A 177 -27.33 7.92 -7.88
C TYR A 177 -28.49 8.83 -7.55
N ASN A 178 -29.21 8.55 -6.47
CA ASN A 178 -30.22 9.45 -5.90
C ASN A 178 -29.62 10.13 -4.68
N ASN A 179 -29.25 11.40 -4.78
CA ASN A 179 -28.67 12.10 -3.63
C ASN A 179 -29.72 12.89 -2.82
N SER A 180 -30.99 12.50 -2.90
CA SER A 180 -32.12 13.20 -2.27
C SER A 180 -33.34 12.28 -2.08
N THR A 181 -34.49 12.83 -1.68
CA THR A 181 -35.75 12.12 -1.37
C THR A 181 -36.56 11.68 -2.60
N GLY A 182 -35.96 11.67 -3.79
CA GLY A 182 -36.64 11.23 -5.01
C GLY A 182 -36.85 9.72 -5.08
N ASN A 183 -37.56 9.23 -6.10
CA ASN A 183 -37.59 7.82 -6.45
C ASN A 183 -36.67 7.58 -7.66
N GLN A 184 -35.90 6.50 -7.65
CA GLN A 184 -35.09 6.07 -8.79
C GLN A 184 -35.58 4.75 -9.36
N ASN A 185 -35.92 4.79 -10.65
CA ASN A 185 -36.36 3.62 -11.40
C ASN A 185 -35.27 3.25 -12.41
N ASN A 186 -34.55 2.17 -12.15
CA ASN A 186 -33.45 1.69 -12.99
C ASN A 186 -33.87 0.37 -13.66
N GLY A 187 -33.91 0.34 -15.00
CA GLY A 187 -34.19 -0.88 -15.76
C GLY A 187 -34.33 -0.62 -17.26
N PRO A 188 -33.99 -1.59 -18.14
CA PRO A 188 -34.23 -1.46 -19.56
C PRO A 188 -35.73 -1.60 -19.88
N GLY A 189 -36.31 -0.66 -20.65
CA GLY A 189 -37.72 -0.69 -21.08
C GLY A 189 -38.45 0.65 -20.95
N GLN A 190 -39.74 0.70 -21.33
CA GLN A 190 -40.60 1.87 -21.11
C GLN A 190 -41.05 1.93 -19.65
N GLN A 191 -40.82 3.07 -19.00
CA GLN A 191 -41.29 3.33 -17.63
C GLN A 191 -42.52 4.24 -17.68
N TYR A 192 -43.60 3.82 -17.04
CA TYR A 192 -44.81 4.63 -16.87
C TYR A 192 -44.81 5.24 -15.47
N ILE A 193 -44.61 6.56 -15.38
CA ILE A 193 -44.68 7.32 -14.13
C ILE A 193 -46.09 7.91 -14.02
N GLY A 194 -46.95 7.28 -13.23
CA GLY A 194 -48.31 7.76 -12.96
C GLY A 194 -48.33 8.73 -11.78
N ILE A 195 -49.02 9.87 -11.92
CA ILE A 195 -49.37 10.76 -10.80
C ILE A 195 -50.82 10.45 -10.42
N ASN A 196 -51.06 9.89 -9.24
CA ASN A 196 -52.42 9.69 -8.74
C ASN A 196 -53.01 11.05 -8.33
N HIS A 197 -54.02 11.52 -9.06
CA HIS A 197 -54.81 12.69 -8.65
C HIS A 197 -56.01 12.21 -7.83
N ILE A 198 -55.95 12.37 -6.50
CA ILE A 198 -57.11 12.11 -5.64
C ILE A 198 -58.02 13.34 -5.73
N GLY A 199 -59.00 13.30 -6.64
CA GLY A 199 -60.05 14.32 -6.71
C GLY A 199 -60.93 14.26 -5.46
N THR A 200 -61.12 15.40 -4.80
CA THR A 200 -62.15 15.54 -3.75
C THR A 200 -63.53 15.24 -4.35
N PRO A 201 -64.33 14.34 -3.75
CA PRO A 201 -65.65 14.04 -4.26
C PRO A 201 -66.55 15.29 -4.19
N PRO A 202 -67.43 15.52 -5.17
CA PRO A 202 -68.32 16.67 -5.16
C PRO A 202 -69.29 16.55 -3.97
N LYS A 203 -69.51 17.67 -3.26
CA LYS A 203 -70.51 17.75 -2.19
C LYS A 203 -71.90 17.46 -2.78
N SER A 204 -72.56 16.45 -2.24
CA SER A 204 -73.97 16.17 -2.51
C SER A 204 -74.81 17.39 -2.17
N GLN A 205 -75.53 17.92 -3.17
CA GLN A 205 -76.56 18.93 -2.94
C GLN A 205 -77.75 18.24 -2.27
N GLU A 206 -77.98 18.56 -0.99
CA GLU A 206 -79.27 18.30 -0.35
C GLU A 206 -80.29 19.29 -0.91
N SER A 207 -81.27 18.79 -1.66
CA SER A 207 -82.46 19.52 -2.06
C SER A 207 -83.44 19.57 -0.89
N SER A 208 -83.84 20.80 -0.52
CA SER A 208 -84.81 21.14 0.53
C SER A 208 -86.20 20.54 0.32
#